data_AF-A0A9X0DCR7-F1
#
_entry.id   AF-A0A9X0DCR7-F1
#
_cell.length_a   1.000
_cell.length_b   1.000
_cell.length_c   1.000
_cell.angle_alpha   90.00
_cell.angle_beta   90.00
_cell.angle_gamma   90.00
#
_symmetry.space_group_name_H-M   'P 1'
#
loop_
_entity.id
_entity.type
_entity.pdbx_description
1 polymer ?
#
loop_
_entity_poly.entity_id
_entity_poly.type
_entity_poly.pdbx_seq_one_letter_code
_entity_poly.pdbx_strand_id
1 'polypeptide(L)'
;MDSIQLFGFVHEEVGKYVFGAHYRLAKKPKPFRWSLHVTLLHCGWLRIRNDILKKFQGCKCPEYLMMIHLLEEVNQLVFLHYPVIFHSGNYHALRSSMLRLAVFFIYMERHHYNKSALSWISDDEHLKQQPPEYRNLVMSNVHVVTEKKVEIHHSPLRQHTTPQSSAEQIQQVAHVLNSQRYQGTFCKEYVSPYQRGYSEKDLTFLTGLTAEYLVGKFVEIAHNKSEEQKVESLPDVTLECDLSQCRHNGRGSVSSLACGHSFHNDCLRKEGELLPCQLCWPNLKKEISKLTSSWNKGLLTPQKSQASPGASESSGNTDLPDDGIPEIPSRNSEYYTSQSLATDLKETVDGIHSPTTVLYPSAEARRNETVNNSQ
;
A
#
# COMPACT_ATOMS: atom_id res chain seq x y z
N MET A 1 2.62 7.86 -2.30
CA MET A 1 3.09 6.46 -2.34
C MET A 1 2.88 5.97 -3.76
N ASP A 2 3.95 5.79 -4.53
CA ASP A 2 3.84 5.54 -5.98
C ASP A 2 3.75 4.04 -6.28
N SER A 3 2.60 3.40 -6.05
CA SER A 3 2.46 1.97 -6.43
C SER A 3 2.65 1.76 -7.92
N ILE A 4 2.42 2.77 -8.78
CA ILE A 4 2.74 2.73 -10.22
C ILE A 4 4.23 2.53 -10.49
N GLN A 5 5.15 3.02 -9.64
CA GLN A 5 6.57 2.75 -9.86
C GLN A 5 6.92 1.29 -9.58
N LEU A 6 6.18 0.65 -8.68
CA LEU A 6 6.50 -0.68 -8.16
C LEU A 6 5.73 -1.77 -8.90
N PHE A 7 4.49 -1.50 -9.26
CA PHE A 7 3.54 -2.39 -9.91
C PHE A 7 2.99 -1.76 -11.20
N GLY A 8 3.81 -0.94 -11.87
CA GLY A 8 3.43 -0.25 -13.10
C GLY A 8 2.96 -1.22 -14.19
N PHE A 9 3.52 -2.43 -14.22
CA PHE A 9 3.11 -3.49 -15.12
C PHE A 9 1.64 -3.91 -14.90
N VAL A 10 1.20 -4.14 -13.65
CA VAL A 10 -0.20 -4.48 -13.34
C VAL A 10 -1.12 -3.33 -13.71
N HIS A 11 -0.77 -2.10 -13.33
CA HIS A 11 -1.58 -0.93 -13.65
C HIS A 11 -1.67 -0.68 -15.17
N GLU A 12 -0.61 -0.95 -15.93
CA GLU A 12 -0.63 -0.84 -17.39
C GLU A 12 -1.50 -1.94 -18.02
N GLU A 13 -1.41 -3.19 -17.56
CA GLU A 13 -2.26 -4.28 -18.03
C GLU A 13 -3.74 -4.04 -17.75
N VAL A 14 -4.10 -3.63 -16.53
CA VAL A 14 -5.46 -3.23 -16.17
C VAL A 14 -5.91 -2.07 -17.05
N GLY A 15 -5.04 -1.09 -17.28
CA GLY A 15 -5.34 0.03 -18.16
C GLY A 15 -5.63 -0.39 -19.60
N LYS A 16 -4.87 -1.34 -20.15
CA LYS A 16 -5.12 -1.90 -21.49
C LYS A 16 -6.42 -2.69 -21.56
N TYR A 17 -6.74 -3.44 -20.51
CA TYR A 17 -7.99 -4.20 -20.46
C TYR A 17 -9.21 -3.26 -20.36
N VAL A 18 -9.13 -2.24 -19.50
CA VAL A 18 -10.26 -1.35 -19.19
C VAL A 18 -10.44 -0.23 -20.22
N PHE A 19 -9.35 0.36 -20.72
CA PHE A 19 -9.38 1.51 -21.63
C PHE A 19 -9.01 1.17 -23.08
N GLY A 20 -8.73 -0.10 -23.38
CA GLY A 20 -8.40 -0.58 -24.71
C GLY A 20 -6.89 -0.82 -24.93
N ALA A 21 -6.58 -1.68 -25.91
CA ALA A 21 -5.23 -2.24 -26.11
C ALA A 21 -4.12 -1.21 -26.36
N HIS A 22 -4.48 -0.02 -26.86
CA HIS A 22 -3.54 1.08 -27.11
C HIS A 22 -3.22 1.94 -25.87
N TYR A 23 -3.89 1.69 -24.75
CA TYR A 23 -3.65 2.42 -23.51
C TYR A 23 -2.19 2.31 -23.06
N ARG A 24 -1.59 3.46 -22.71
CA ARG A 24 -0.26 3.53 -22.11
C ARG A 24 -0.29 4.33 -20.82
N LEU A 25 0.19 3.69 -19.75
CA LEU A 25 0.37 4.36 -18.48
C LEU A 25 1.65 5.20 -18.52
N ALA A 26 1.52 6.51 -18.32
CA ALA A 26 2.68 7.40 -18.25
C ALA A 26 3.54 7.06 -17.02
N LYS A 27 4.87 7.15 -17.14
CA LYS A 27 5.82 6.93 -16.03
C LYS A 27 5.55 7.84 -14.81
N LYS A 28 5.02 9.03 -15.05
CA LYS A 28 4.58 10.00 -14.04
C LYS A 28 3.17 10.49 -14.40
N PRO A 29 2.13 9.71 -14.09
CA PRO A 29 0.77 10.08 -14.47
C PRO A 29 0.28 11.27 -13.65
N LYS A 30 -0.62 12.06 -14.23
CA LYS A 30 -1.31 13.14 -13.50
C LYS A 30 -2.04 12.54 -12.28
N PRO A 31 -2.14 13.26 -11.13
CA PRO A 31 -2.71 12.72 -9.89
C PRO A 31 -4.10 12.08 -10.05
N PHE A 32 -4.97 12.64 -10.89
CA PHE A 32 -6.30 12.09 -11.12
C PHE A 32 -6.28 10.76 -11.89
N ARG A 33 -5.32 10.57 -12.82
CA ARG A 33 -5.16 9.30 -13.56
C ARG A 33 -4.68 8.20 -12.62
N TRP A 34 -3.74 8.56 -11.76
CA TRP A 34 -3.27 7.69 -10.68
C TRP A 34 -4.41 7.28 -9.73
N SER A 35 -5.15 8.27 -9.21
CA SER A 35 -6.27 8.03 -8.30
C SER A 35 -7.34 7.13 -8.94
N LEU A 36 -7.62 7.30 -10.25
CA LEU A 36 -8.53 6.42 -10.97
C LEU A 36 -8.04 4.97 -10.97
N HIS A 37 -6.78 4.72 -11.33
CA HIS A 37 -6.20 3.37 -11.35
C HIS A 37 -6.28 2.66 -9.99
N VAL A 38 -5.89 3.35 -8.91
CA VAL A 38 -5.97 2.82 -7.54
C VAL A 38 -7.42 2.49 -7.18
N THR A 39 -8.35 3.38 -7.52
CA THR A 39 -9.79 3.20 -7.26
C THR A 39 -10.34 1.99 -8.01
N LEU A 40 -10.02 1.86 -9.30
CA LEU A 40 -10.46 0.73 -10.12
C LEU A 40 -9.92 -0.59 -9.58
N LEU A 41 -8.62 -0.64 -9.25
CA LEU A 41 -7.99 -1.83 -8.65
C LEU A 41 -8.65 -2.20 -7.32
N HIS A 42 -8.91 -1.21 -6.45
CA HIS A 42 -9.51 -1.42 -5.14
C HIS A 42 -10.94 -1.94 -5.27
N CYS A 43 -11.78 -1.22 -6.02
CA CYS A 43 -13.19 -1.57 -6.19
C CYS A 43 -13.36 -2.88 -6.96
N GLY A 44 -12.58 -3.11 -8.01
CA GLY A 44 -12.59 -4.37 -8.77
C GLY A 44 -12.19 -5.56 -7.89
N TRP A 45 -11.14 -5.41 -7.07
CA TRP A 45 -10.72 -6.43 -6.12
C TRP A 45 -11.81 -6.76 -5.10
N LEU A 46 -12.44 -5.76 -4.48
CA LEU A 46 -13.49 -5.98 -3.49
C LEU A 46 -14.66 -6.85 -4.00
N ARG A 47 -14.93 -6.84 -5.32
CA ARG A 47 -15.99 -7.66 -5.93
C ARG A 47 -15.70 -9.16 -5.91
N ILE A 48 -14.42 -9.56 -5.92
CA ILE A 48 -14.00 -10.96 -6.08
C ILE A 48 -13.12 -11.46 -4.92
N ARG A 49 -12.73 -10.56 -4.02
CA ARG A 49 -11.74 -10.76 -2.96
C ARG A 49 -11.98 -12.04 -2.17
N ASN A 50 -13.19 -12.21 -1.64
CA ASN A 50 -13.48 -13.31 -0.73
C ASN A 50 -13.43 -14.67 -1.44
N ASP A 51 -13.92 -14.74 -2.67
CA ASP A 51 -13.92 -15.96 -3.47
C ASP A 51 -12.49 -16.35 -3.84
N ILE A 52 -11.67 -15.40 -4.30
CA ILE A 52 -10.24 -15.63 -4.60
C ILE A 52 -9.47 -16.05 -3.34
N LEU A 53 -9.58 -15.33 -2.22
CA LEU A 53 -8.86 -15.67 -0.99
C LEU A 53 -9.23 -17.06 -0.46
N LYS A 54 -10.51 -17.44 -0.58
CA LYS A 54 -10.97 -18.78 -0.24
C LYS A 54 -10.41 -19.83 -1.19
N LYS A 55 -10.42 -19.56 -2.50
CA LYS A 55 -9.96 -20.50 -3.53
C LYS A 55 -8.46 -20.76 -3.49
N PHE A 56 -7.69 -19.72 -3.18
CA PHE A 56 -6.22 -19.74 -3.05
C PHE A 56 -5.76 -19.87 -1.59
N GLN A 57 -6.62 -20.34 -0.68
CA GLN A 57 -6.25 -20.52 0.71
C GLN A 57 -5.02 -21.44 0.83
N GLY A 58 -4.00 -20.96 1.53
CA GLY A 58 -2.72 -21.67 1.69
C GLY A 58 -1.79 -21.62 0.47
N CYS A 59 -2.19 -20.98 -0.64
CA CYS A 59 -1.32 -20.80 -1.79
C CYS A 59 -0.13 -19.89 -1.43
N LYS A 60 1.07 -20.35 -1.81
CA LYS A 60 2.34 -19.65 -1.59
C LYS A 60 3.10 -19.36 -2.88
N CYS A 61 2.50 -19.59 -4.06
CA CYS A 61 3.22 -19.33 -5.30
C CYS A 61 3.59 -17.84 -5.38
N PRO A 62 4.80 -17.50 -5.85
CA PRO A 62 5.28 -16.12 -5.85
C PRO A 62 4.34 -15.14 -6.57
N GLU A 63 3.72 -15.55 -7.68
CA GLU A 63 2.81 -14.74 -8.46
C GLU A 63 1.53 -14.40 -7.68
N TYR A 64 0.94 -15.39 -7.00
CA TYR A 64 -0.20 -15.17 -6.12
C TYR A 64 0.17 -14.23 -4.97
N LEU A 65 1.28 -14.50 -4.28
CA LEU A 65 1.73 -13.67 -3.16
C LEU A 65 2.01 -12.23 -3.58
N MET A 66 2.59 -12.01 -4.76
CA MET A 66 2.81 -10.68 -5.32
C MET A 66 1.48 -9.96 -5.59
N MET A 67 0.52 -10.63 -6.22
CA MET A 67 -0.80 -10.06 -6.51
C MET A 67 -1.56 -9.72 -5.22
N ILE A 68 -1.56 -10.62 -4.24
CA ILE A 68 -2.20 -10.36 -2.95
C ILE A 68 -1.50 -9.24 -2.20
N HIS A 69 -0.16 -9.19 -2.19
CA HIS A 69 0.56 -8.08 -1.57
C HIS A 69 0.17 -6.73 -2.20
N LEU A 70 0.08 -6.67 -3.54
CA LEU A 70 -0.40 -5.49 -4.24
C LEU A 70 -1.84 -5.13 -3.84
N LEU A 71 -2.76 -6.08 -3.86
CA LEU A 71 -4.19 -5.81 -3.71
C LEU A 71 -4.61 -5.55 -2.25
N GLU A 72 -4.14 -6.37 -1.31
CA GLU A 72 -4.50 -6.33 0.13
C GLU A 72 -3.67 -5.34 0.95
N GLU A 73 -2.40 -5.11 0.59
CA GLU A 73 -1.53 -4.23 1.37
C GLU A 73 -1.25 -2.92 0.64
N VAL A 74 -0.63 -2.97 -0.54
CA VAL A 74 -0.11 -1.75 -1.20
C VAL A 74 -1.26 -0.86 -1.68
N ASN A 75 -2.14 -1.39 -2.51
CA ASN A 75 -3.23 -0.62 -3.11
C ASN A 75 -4.23 -0.16 -2.05
N GLN A 76 -4.51 -1.00 -1.05
CA GLN A 76 -5.36 -0.63 0.08
C GLN A 76 -4.75 0.51 0.91
N LEU A 77 -3.46 0.45 1.25
CA LEU A 77 -2.79 1.55 1.97
C LEU A 77 -2.82 2.84 1.15
N VAL A 78 -2.54 2.78 -0.14
CA VAL A 78 -2.62 3.95 -1.03
C VAL A 78 -4.03 4.53 -1.06
N PHE A 79 -5.04 3.68 -1.21
CA PHE A 79 -6.43 4.09 -1.36
C PHE A 79 -7.00 4.69 -0.06
N LEU A 80 -6.70 4.09 1.09
CA LEU A 80 -7.32 4.45 2.36
C LEU A 80 -6.51 5.44 3.20
N HIS A 81 -5.17 5.42 3.14
CA HIS A 81 -4.33 6.14 4.11
C HIS A 81 -4.64 7.63 4.21
N TYR A 82 -4.59 8.33 3.08
CA TYR A 82 -4.85 9.77 3.07
C TYR A 82 -6.36 10.10 3.06
N PRO A 83 -7.15 9.59 2.09
CA PRO A 83 -8.55 10.01 1.93
C PRO A 83 -9.47 9.60 3.08
N VAL A 84 -9.19 8.47 3.73
CA VAL A 84 -10.08 7.89 4.76
C VAL A 84 -9.42 7.98 6.13
N ILE A 85 -8.24 7.37 6.30
CA ILE A 85 -7.64 7.22 7.63
C ILE A 85 -7.20 8.57 8.19
N PHE A 86 -6.36 9.31 7.46
CA PHE A 86 -5.86 10.60 7.90
C PHE A 86 -6.99 11.63 8.06
N HIS A 87 -7.87 11.75 7.06
CA HIS A 87 -8.98 12.72 7.10
C HIS A 87 -10.05 12.40 8.15
N SER A 88 -10.23 11.14 8.55
CA SER A 88 -11.16 10.79 9.63
C SER A 88 -10.73 11.32 11.00
N GLY A 89 -9.45 11.69 11.17
CA GLY A 89 -8.89 12.04 12.46
C GLY A 89 -8.76 10.85 13.43
N ASN A 90 -9.00 9.62 12.98
CA ASN A 90 -8.81 8.43 13.80
C ASN A 90 -7.31 8.16 14.02
N TYR A 91 -6.79 8.66 15.13
CA TYR A 91 -5.36 8.54 15.47
C TYR A 91 -4.88 7.08 15.55
N HIS A 92 -5.68 6.17 16.10
CA HIS A 92 -5.28 4.76 16.21
C HIS A 92 -5.17 4.09 14.84
N ALA A 93 -6.13 4.36 13.94
CA ALA A 93 -6.07 3.89 12.56
C ALA A 93 -4.88 4.50 11.81
N LEU A 94 -4.62 5.80 12.04
CA LEU A 94 -3.45 6.48 11.47
C LEU A 94 -2.14 5.85 11.94
N ARG A 95 -1.99 5.62 13.25
CA ARG A 95 -0.81 4.95 13.82
C ARG A 95 -0.61 3.56 13.22
N SER A 96 -1.67 2.75 13.14
CA SER A 96 -1.61 1.43 12.52
C SER A 96 -1.17 1.52 11.04
N SER A 97 -1.74 2.45 10.29
CA SER A 97 -1.40 2.67 8.89
C SER A 97 0.03 3.18 8.72
N MET A 98 0.51 4.08 9.57
CA MET A 98 1.88 4.59 9.56
C MET A 98 2.92 3.50 9.87
N LEU A 99 2.63 2.59 10.81
CA LEU A 99 3.48 1.43 11.07
C LEU A 99 3.59 0.53 9.83
N ARG A 100 2.47 0.27 9.14
CA ARG A 100 2.48 -0.51 7.88
C ARG A 100 3.24 0.22 6.78
N LEU A 101 3.05 1.53 6.63
CA LEU A 101 3.79 2.35 5.68
C LEU A 101 5.29 2.37 5.98
N ALA A 102 5.69 2.40 7.24
CA ALA A 102 7.10 2.33 7.63
C ALA A 102 7.73 1.00 7.20
N VAL A 103 7.07 -0.12 7.51
CA VAL A 103 7.53 -1.45 7.04
C VAL A 103 7.61 -1.49 5.52
N PHE A 104 6.58 -0.99 4.82
CA PHE A 104 6.57 -0.93 3.36
C PHE A 104 7.70 -0.05 2.79
N PHE A 105 7.93 1.14 3.33
CA PHE A 105 8.99 2.03 2.83
C PHE A 105 10.39 1.49 3.08
N ILE A 106 10.58 0.73 4.17
CA ILE A 106 11.86 0.07 4.46
C ILE A 106 12.07 -1.09 3.49
N TYR A 107 11.07 -1.98 3.39
CA TYR A 107 11.13 -3.15 2.50
C TYR A 107 11.30 -2.76 1.02
N MET A 108 10.62 -1.72 0.57
CA MET A 108 10.70 -1.21 -0.80
C MET A 108 11.84 -0.18 -1.01
N GLU A 109 12.76 -0.05 -0.03
CA GLU A 109 13.93 0.84 -0.08
C GLU A 109 13.61 2.29 -0.51
N ARG A 110 12.47 2.82 -0.03
CA ARG A 110 12.02 4.18 -0.37
C ARG A 110 12.83 5.21 0.42
N HIS A 111 14.02 5.55 -0.08
CA HIS A 111 15.00 6.41 0.62
C HIS A 111 14.49 7.79 1.05
N HIS A 112 13.52 8.37 0.33
CA HIS A 112 12.91 9.65 0.72
C HIS A 112 11.87 9.53 1.84
N TYR A 113 11.37 8.33 2.12
CA TYR A 113 10.24 8.09 3.02
C TYR A 113 10.57 7.18 4.20
N ASN A 114 11.57 6.31 4.07
CA ASN A 114 11.89 5.32 5.09
C ASN A 114 12.32 5.96 6.43
N LYS A 115 13.13 7.02 6.40
CA LYS A 115 13.52 7.75 7.61
C LYS A 115 12.39 8.62 8.15
N SER A 116 11.59 9.26 7.29
CA SER A 116 10.50 10.13 7.75
C SER A 116 9.38 9.32 8.42
N ALA A 117 9.05 8.13 7.94
CA ALA A 117 8.10 7.25 8.61
C ALA A 117 8.62 6.77 9.98
N LEU A 118 9.92 6.49 10.11
CA LEU A 118 10.54 6.19 11.42
C LEU A 118 10.55 7.41 12.36
N SER A 119 10.79 8.61 11.83
CA SER A 119 10.67 9.86 12.59
C SER A 119 9.26 10.03 13.14
N TRP A 120 8.24 9.81 12.32
CA TRP A 120 6.85 9.90 12.77
C TRP A 120 6.55 8.90 13.90
N ILE A 121 7.05 7.67 13.82
CA ILE A 121 6.91 6.66 14.89
C ILE A 121 7.63 7.12 16.16
N SER A 122 8.82 7.73 16.02
CA SER A 122 9.53 8.33 17.15
C SER A 122 8.73 9.44 17.81
N ASP A 123 8.08 10.29 17.01
CA ASP A 123 7.23 11.38 17.51
C ASP A 123 5.97 10.85 18.21
N ASP A 124 5.36 9.77 17.70
CA ASP A 124 4.25 9.06 18.38
C ASP A 124 4.67 8.51 19.74
N GLU A 125 5.84 7.88 19.84
CA GLU A 125 6.37 7.41 21.13
C GLU A 125 6.71 8.55 22.08
N HIS A 126 7.24 9.67 21.56
CA HIS A 126 7.51 10.87 22.35
C HIS A 126 6.21 11.52 22.85
N LEU A 127 5.15 11.54 22.06
CA LEU A 127 3.84 12.08 22.44
C LEU A 127 3.26 11.38 23.67
N LYS A 128 3.58 10.09 23.88
CA LYS A 128 3.16 9.34 25.08
C LYS A 128 3.78 9.88 26.37
N GLN A 129 4.94 10.54 26.26
CA GLN A 129 5.66 11.15 27.39
C GLN A 129 5.13 12.54 27.74
N GLN A 130 4.27 13.12 26.89
CA GLN A 130 3.71 14.45 27.09
C GLN A 130 2.50 14.44 28.03
N PRO A 131 2.15 15.59 28.64
CA PRO A 131 0.96 15.72 29.47
C PRO A 131 -0.31 15.23 28.76
N PRO A 132 -1.24 14.56 29.48
CA PRO A 132 -2.45 13.99 28.90
C PRO A 132 -3.28 14.99 28.09
N GLU A 133 -3.36 16.25 28.51
CA GLU A 133 -4.12 17.30 27.84
C GLU A 133 -3.56 17.58 26.45
N TYR A 134 -2.24 17.73 26.34
CA TYR A 134 -1.56 17.95 25.06
C TYR A 134 -1.70 16.74 24.13
N ARG A 135 -1.49 15.54 24.67
CA ARG A 135 -1.65 14.30 23.91
C ARG A 135 -3.07 14.15 23.35
N ASN A 136 -4.08 14.37 24.18
CA ASN A 136 -5.48 14.25 23.77
C ASN A 136 -5.84 15.29 22.70
N LEU A 137 -5.30 16.51 22.81
CA LEU A 137 -5.48 17.56 21.81
C LEU A 137 -4.90 17.14 20.45
N VAL A 138 -3.65 16.65 20.43
CA VAL A 138 -2.99 16.18 19.21
C VAL A 138 -3.76 15.01 18.58
N MET A 139 -4.09 13.99 19.39
CA MET A 139 -4.82 12.81 18.91
C MET A 139 -6.18 13.17 18.30
N SER A 140 -6.91 14.10 18.90
CA SER A 140 -8.25 14.52 18.43
C SER A 140 -8.19 15.42 17.19
N ASN A 141 -7.04 16.05 16.90
CA ASN A 141 -6.89 17.04 15.83
C ASN A 141 -5.84 16.64 14.78
N VAL A 142 -5.43 15.38 14.73
CA VAL A 142 -4.35 14.94 13.83
C VAL A 142 -4.65 15.23 12.35
N HIS A 143 -5.92 15.13 11.94
CA HIS A 143 -6.39 15.46 10.59
C HIS A 143 -6.28 16.94 10.23
N VAL A 144 -6.15 17.83 11.23
CA VAL A 144 -6.02 19.27 11.03
C VAL A 144 -4.60 19.62 10.59
N VAL A 145 -3.60 18.85 11.00
CA VAL A 145 -2.18 19.06 10.71
C VAL A 145 -1.83 18.46 9.35
N THR A 146 -2.22 19.15 8.27
CA THR A 146 -1.93 18.69 6.91
C THR A 146 -0.70 19.38 6.35
N GLU A 147 0.09 18.65 5.56
CA GLU A 147 1.23 19.22 4.82
C GLU A 147 0.79 20.43 4.00
N LYS A 148 -0.42 20.39 3.43
CA LYS A 148 -0.93 21.51 2.65
C LYS A 148 -1.10 22.79 3.47
N LYS A 149 -1.58 22.70 4.71
CA LYS A 149 -1.69 23.89 5.58
C LYS A 149 -0.31 24.42 5.99
N VAL A 150 0.64 23.53 6.24
CA VAL A 150 2.04 23.90 6.50
C VAL A 150 2.66 24.56 5.28
N GLU A 151 2.48 23.99 4.09
CA GLU A 151 2.98 24.53 2.82
C GLU A 151 2.35 25.91 2.51
N ILE A 152 1.03 26.03 2.68
CA ILE A 152 0.31 27.30 2.50
C ILE A 152 0.81 28.32 3.51
N HIS A 153 1.10 27.97 4.75
CA HIS A 153 1.68 28.91 5.72
C HIS A 153 3.14 29.26 5.43
N HIS A 154 3.93 28.29 4.98
CA HIS A 154 5.34 28.48 4.65
C HIS A 154 5.54 29.32 3.38
N SER A 155 4.56 29.37 2.48
CA SER A 155 4.65 30.16 1.25
C SER A 155 4.73 31.68 1.53
N PRO A 156 3.79 32.31 2.26
CA PRO A 156 3.92 33.69 2.72
C PRO A 156 5.16 33.92 3.58
N LEU A 157 5.52 32.97 4.46
CA LEU A 157 6.72 33.09 5.29
C LEU A 157 7.97 33.19 4.42
N ARG A 158 8.11 32.36 3.38
CA ARG A 158 9.22 32.43 2.41
C ARG A 158 9.20 33.70 1.55
N GLN A 159 8.03 34.25 1.25
CA GLN A 159 7.95 35.53 0.51
C GLN A 159 8.44 36.71 1.33
N HIS A 160 8.30 36.64 2.66
CA HIS A 160 8.64 37.72 3.58
C HIS A 160 9.95 37.48 4.36
N THR A 161 10.71 36.44 3.99
CA THR A 161 12.03 36.14 4.55
C THR A 161 13.04 35.92 3.43
N THR A 162 14.32 36.06 3.75
CA THR A 162 15.43 35.80 2.83
C THR A 162 16.32 34.69 3.37
N PRO A 163 17.19 34.07 2.55
CA PRO A 163 18.14 33.06 3.03
C PRO A 163 19.09 33.57 4.13
N GLN A 164 19.20 34.89 4.31
CA GLN A 164 20.02 35.54 5.33
C GLN A 164 19.23 35.96 6.57
N SER A 165 17.91 35.75 6.60
CA SER A 165 17.08 36.12 7.76
C SER A 165 17.51 35.33 9.01
N SER A 166 17.70 36.03 10.13
CA SER A 166 17.98 35.39 11.42
C SER A 166 16.75 34.64 11.96
N ALA A 167 16.97 33.77 12.95
CA ALA A 167 15.87 33.05 13.61
C ALA A 167 14.83 34.02 14.21
N GLU A 168 15.28 35.10 14.84
CA GLU A 168 14.41 36.13 15.42
C GLU A 168 13.61 36.87 14.34
N GLN A 169 14.22 37.16 13.19
CA GLN A 169 13.54 37.82 12.08
C GLN A 169 12.46 36.92 11.47
N ILE A 170 12.76 35.64 11.25
CA ILE A 170 11.79 34.65 10.77
C ILE A 170 10.64 34.53 11.78
N GLN A 171 10.95 34.48 13.08
CA GLN A 171 9.96 34.40 14.14
C GLN A 171 9.04 35.63 14.15
N GLN A 172 9.59 36.84 14.01
CA GLN A 172 8.80 38.07 13.92
C GLN A 172 7.84 38.06 12.72
N VAL A 173 8.33 37.67 11.54
CA VAL A 173 7.48 37.55 10.33
C VAL A 173 6.36 36.54 10.55
N ALA A 174 6.65 35.38 11.13
CA ALA A 174 5.65 34.37 11.45
C ALA A 174 4.59 34.89 12.44
N HIS A 175 4.99 35.67 13.46
CA HIS A 175 4.06 36.30 14.40
C HIS A 175 3.14 37.32 13.71
N VAL A 176 3.69 38.15 12.82
CA VAL A 176 2.90 39.11 12.05
C VAL A 176 1.88 38.40 11.16
N LEU A 177 2.31 37.40 10.39
CA LEU A 177 1.40 36.61 9.54
C LEU A 177 0.31 35.92 10.34
N ASN A 178 0.64 35.35 11.51
CA ASN A 178 -0.35 34.73 12.38
C ASN A 178 -1.29 35.77 13.02
N SER A 179 -0.84 36.99 13.29
CA SER A 179 -1.72 38.05 13.80
C SER A 179 -2.79 38.49 12.79
N GLN A 180 -2.49 38.37 11.50
CA GLN A 180 -3.41 38.68 10.39
C GLN A 180 -4.50 37.62 10.20
N ARG A 181 -4.47 36.50 10.93
CA ARG A 181 -5.45 35.40 10.81
C ARG A 181 -6.91 35.78 11.06
N TYR A 182 -7.14 36.92 11.71
CA TYR A 182 -8.48 37.45 12.01
C TYR A 182 -8.98 38.43 10.94
N GLN A 183 -8.17 38.77 9.93
CA GLN A 183 -8.61 39.56 8.78
C GLN A 183 -9.30 38.62 7.78
N GLY A 184 -10.49 39.00 7.29
CA GLY A 184 -11.30 38.15 6.39
C GLY A 184 -10.62 37.79 5.05
N THR A 185 -9.53 38.46 4.70
CA THR A 185 -8.65 38.14 3.56
C THR A 185 -7.75 36.94 3.82
N PHE A 186 -7.36 36.68 5.08
CA PHE A 186 -6.52 35.54 5.45
C PHE A 186 -7.17 34.23 5.03
N CYS A 187 -8.45 33.99 5.36
CA CYS A 187 -9.11 32.76 4.91
C CYS A 187 -9.17 32.64 3.37
N LYS A 188 -9.25 33.75 2.63
CA LYS A 188 -9.31 33.75 1.16
C LYS A 188 -7.96 33.41 0.51
N GLU A 189 -6.84 33.74 1.15
CA GLU A 189 -5.50 33.36 0.68
C GLU A 189 -5.22 31.86 0.88
N TYR A 190 -5.92 31.22 1.83
CA TYR A 190 -5.71 29.81 2.19
C TYR A 190 -6.74 28.86 1.56
N VAL A 191 -7.82 29.39 0.98
CA VAL A 191 -8.86 28.61 0.29
C VAL A 191 -8.78 28.91 -1.20
N SER A 192 -8.20 28.00 -1.99
CA SER A 192 -8.27 28.10 -3.45
C SER A 192 -9.75 28.00 -3.88
N PRO A 193 -10.25 28.86 -4.78
CA PRO A 193 -11.57 28.72 -5.38
C PRO A 193 -11.57 27.56 -6.39
N TYR A 194 -11.24 26.36 -5.94
CA TYR A 194 -11.24 25.18 -6.78
C TYR A 194 -12.66 24.65 -6.90
N GLN A 195 -13.39 25.15 -7.89
CA GLN A 195 -14.69 24.63 -8.30
C GLN A 195 -14.48 23.59 -9.41
N ARG A 196 -13.98 22.40 -9.06
CA ARG A 196 -14.18 21.26 -9.96
C ARG A 196 -15.55 20.68 -9.64
N GLY A 197 -16.44 20.68 -10.62
CA GLY A 197 -17.72 20.00 -10.52
C GLY A 197 -17.48 18.54 -10.15
N TYR A 198 -18.11 18.09 -9.07
CA TYR A 198 -18.27 16.67 -8.78
C TYR A 198 -19.31 16.15 -9.78
N SER A 199 -18.87 15.60 -10.91
CA SER A 199 -19.73 14.67 -11.64
C SER A 199 -19.69 13.36 -10.85
N GLU A 200 -20.82 12.84 -10.39
CA GLU A 200 -20.94 11.43 -10.02
C GLU A 200 -20.60 10.61 -11.26
N LYS A 201 -19.33 10.23 -11.39
CA LYS A 201 -18.91 9.31 -12.45
C LYS A 201 -19.25 7.93 -11.93
N ASP A 202 -20.30 7.33 -12.49
CA ASP A 202 -20.55 5.92 -12.30
C ASP A 202 -19.35 5.13 -12.83
N LEU A 203 -18.54 4.58 -11.92
CA LEU A 203 -17.39 3.74 -12.25
C LEU A 203 -17.78 2.26 -12.32
N THR A 204 -19.05 1.90 -12.17
CA THR A 204 -19.49 0.49 -12.05
C THR A 204 -19.04 -0.34 -13.24
N PHE A 205 -19.17 0.19 -14.46
CA PHE A 205 -18.66 -0.45 -15.67
C PHE A 205 -17.15 -0.72 -15.60
N LEU A 206 -16.34 0.30 -15.28
CA LEU A 206 -14.88 0.18 -15.24
C LEU A 206 -14.39 -0.74 -14.10
N THR A 207 -15.06 -0.69 -12.95
CA THR A 207 -14.75 -1.59 -11.82
C THR A 207 -15.14 -3.04 -12.13
N GLY A 208 -16.21 -3.24 -12.89
CA GLY A 208 -16.61 -4.54 -13.42
C GLY A 208 -15.58 -5.14 -14.37
N LEU A 209 -15.13 -4.36 -15.37
CA LEU A 209 -14.03 -4.77 -16.25
C LEU A 209 -12.74 -5.09 -15.47
N THR A 210 -12.46 -4.32 -14.43
CA THR A 210 -11.28 -4.57 -13.58
C THR A 210 -11.42 -5.90 -12.82
N ALA A 211 -12.61 -6.23 -12.33
CA ALA A 211 -12.87 -7.52 -11.68
C ALA A 211 -12.72 -8.70 -12.65
N GLU A 212 -13.25 -8.59 -13.87
CA GLU A 212 -13.07 -9.60 -14.93
C GLU A 212 -11.59 -9.84 -15.23
N TYR A 213 -10.81 -8.77 -15.43
CA TYR A 213 -9.36 -8.86 -15.61
C TYR A 213 -8.68 -9.59 -14.45
N LEU A 214 -9.00 -9.22 -13.20
CA LEU A 214 -8.38 -9.83 -12.03
C LEU A 214 -8.71 -11.33 -11.92
N VAL A 215 -9.95 -11.74 -12.19
CA VAL A 215 -10.31 -13.17 -12.25
C VAL A 215 -9.50 -13.88 -13.31
N GLY A 216 -9.41 -13.33 -14.53
CA GLY A 216 -8.56 -13.88 -15.59
C GLY A 216 -7.10 -14.05 -15.16
N LYS A 217 -6.55 -13.07 -14.44
CA LYS A 217 -5.18 -13.16 -13.90
C LYS A 217 -5.02 -14.26 -12.85
N PHE A 218 -5.99 -14.44 -11.95
CA PHE A 218 -5.92 -15.54 -10.99
C PHE A 218 -6.11 -16.90 -11.67
N VAL A 219 -6.93 -17.00 -12.72
CA VAL A 219 -7.00 -18.20 -13.57
C VAL A 219 -5.63 -18.50 -14.17
N GLU A 220 -4.93 -17.52 -14.77
CA GLU A 220 -3.57 -17.69 -15.29
C GLU A 220 -2.60 -18.19 -14.21
N ILE A 221 -2.60 -17.55 -13.04
CA ILE A 221 -1.75 -17.92 -11.89
C ILE A 221 -1.99 -19.37 -11.45
N ALA A 222 -3.23 -19.84 -11.44
CA ALA A 222 -3.55 -21.21 -11.06
C ALA A 222 -3.07 -22.26 -12.08
N HIS A 223 -2.93 -21.89 -13.36
CA HIS A 223 -2.43 -22.78 -14.40
C HIS A 223 -0.90 -22.79 -14.48
N ASN A 224 -0.24 -21.72 -14.02
CA ASN A 224 1.22 -21.64 -14.00
C ASN A 224 1.78 -22.65 -12.97
N LYS A 225 2.56 -23.61 -13.46
CA LYS A 225 3.39 -24.44 -12.59
C LYS A 225 4.59 -23.61 -12.17
N SER A 226 4.67 -23.23 -10.89
CA SER A 226 5.86 -22.58 -10.37
C SER A 226 7.05 -23.54 -10.47
N GLU A 227 8.07 -23.18 -11.25
CA GLU A 227 9.36 -23.89 -11.19
C GLU A 227 9.99 -23.66 -9.81
N GLU A 228 10.41 -24.75 -9.17
CA GLU A 228 10.92 -24.78 -7.81
C GLU A 228 12.27 -24.07 -7.69
N GLN A 229 12.26 -22.75 -7.49
CA GLN A 229 13.47 -22.04 -7.08
C GLN A 229 13.51 -21.92 -5.55
N LYS A 230 14.23 -22.86 -4.91
CA LYS A 230 14.47 -22.81 -3.46
C LYS A 230 15.38 -21.63 -3.12
N VAL A 231 14.77 -20.58 -2.58
CA VAL A 231 15.47 -19.47 -1.93
C VAL A 231 15.07 -19.49 -0.46
N GLU A 232 16.03 -19.63 0.46
CA GLU A 232 15.78 -19.81 1.90
C GLU A 232 14.95 -18.68 2.56
N SER A 233 14.85 -17.52 1.91
CA SER A 233 14.09 -16.36 2.39
C SER A 233 12.67 -16.24 1.82
N LEU A 234 12.28 -17.12 0.89
CA LEU A 234 10.95 -17.15 0.30
C LEU A 234 10.07 -18.19 1.00
N PRO A 235 8.73 -18.00 1.03
CA PRO A 235 7.81 -19.02 1.53
C PRO A 235 7.99 -20.33 0.77
N ASP A 236 8.19 -21.44 1.49
CA ASP A 236 8.36 -22.75 0.87
C ASP A 236 6.97 -23.31 0.54
N VAL A 237 6.69 -23.42 -0.77
CA VAL A 237 5.42 -23.94 -1.30
C VAL A 237 5.17 -25.39 -0.88
N THR A 238 6.22 -26.13 -0.52
CA THR A 238 6.14 -27.56 -0.14
C THR A 238 5.86 -27.78 1.35
N LEU A 239 5.95 -26.74 2.18
CA LEU A 239 5.80 -26.82 3.62
C LEU A 239 4.52 -26.15 4.09
N GLU A 240 3.82 -26.74 5.07
CA GLU A 240 2.71 -26.08 5.78
C GLU A 240 3.20 -25.01 6.78
N CYS A 241 4.44 -25.12 7.24
CA CYS A 241 5.03 -24.23 8.23
C CYS A 241 6.47 -23.94 7.83
N ASP A 242 6.79 -22.66 7.65
CA ASP A 242 8.11 -22.20 7.23
C ASP A 242 9.12 -22.17 8.38
N LEU A 243 8.71 -22.56 9.60
CA LEU A 243 9.62 -22.71 10.74
C LEU A 243 10.41 -24.00 10.61
N SER A 244 11.73 -23.88 10.41
CA SER A 244 12.65 -25.02 10.24
C SER A 244 12.66 -26.03 11.39
N GLN A 245 12.35 -25.60 12.62
CA GLN A 245 12.28 -26.46 13.81
C GLN A 245 10.85 -26.80 14.24
N CYS A 246 9.89 -26.71 13.32
CA CYS A 246 8.51 -27.07 13.58
C CYS A 246 8.38 -28.55 14.00
N ARG A 247 7.77 -28.80 15.16
CA ARG A 247 7.52 -30.15 15.70
C ARG A 247 6.10 -30.67 15.47
N HIS A 248 5.28 -29.91 14.73
CA HIS A 248 3.90 -30.30 14.40
C HIS A 248 3.89 -31.36 13.29
N ASN A 249 3.12 -32.43 13.51
CA ASN A 249 2.96 -33.53 12.55
C ASN A 249 1.84 -33.27 11.52
N GLY A 250 1.66 -32.01 11.08
CA GLY A 250 0.69 -31.62 10.04
C GLY A 250 -0.79 -31.66 10.45
N ARG A 251 -1.12 -31.38 11.73
CA ARG A 251 -2.52 -31.31 12.22
C ARG A 251 -2.88 -30.02 12.95
N GLY A 252 -2.04 -28.98 12.85
CA GLY A 252 -2.28 -27.70 13.50
C GLY A 252 -2.95 -26.70 12.57
N SER A 253 -3.73 -25.77 13.11
CA SER A 253 -4.19 -24.61 12.34
C SER A 253 -2.97 -23.76 11.93
N VAL A 254 -2.87 -23.45 10.64
CA VAL A 254 -1.80 -22.63 10.05
C VAL A 254 -2.34 -21.24 9.72
N SER A 255 -1.53 -20.23 9.96
CA SER A 255 -1.78 -18.86 9.52
C SER A 255 -0.67 -18.37 8.59
N SER A 256 -1.05 -17.76 7.48
CA SER A 256 -0.13 -17.04 6.60
C SER A 256 -0.05 -15.57 7.01
N LEU A 257 1.17 -15.05 7.12
CA LEU A 257 1.43 -13.64 7.37
C LEU A 257 1.45 -12.86 6.06
N ALA A 258 1.38 -11.52 6.14
CA ALA A 258 1.41 -10.64 4.96
C ALA A 258 2.69 -10.76 4.11
N CYS A 259 3.78 -11.33 4.68
CA CYS A 259 4.99 -11.65 3.94
C CYS A 259 4.94 -13.01 3.19
N GLY A 260 3.78 -13.66 3.16
CA GLY A 260 3.56 -14.96 2.51
C GLY A 260 4.02 -16.17 3.32
N HIS A 261 4.90 -15.98 4.30
CA HIS A 261 5.31 -17.05 5.20
C HIS A 261 4.14 -17.50 6.09
N SER A 262 4.02 -18.80 6.21
CA SER A 262 2.99 -19.50 6.97
C SER A 262 3.60 -20.25 8.14
N PHE A 263 2.84 -20.32 9.22
CA PHE A 263 3.29 -20.96 10.44
C PHE A 263 2.08 -21.55 11.16
N HIS A 264 2.28 -22.68 11.86
CA HIS A 264 1.29 -23.14 12.82
C HIS A 264 1.02 -22.05 13.86
N ASN A 265 -0.24 -21.92 14.29
CA ASN A 265 -0.63 -20.92 15.29
C ASN A 265 0.17 -21.02 16.58
N ASP A 266 0.56 -22.24 16.99
CA ASP A 266 1.43 -22.46 18.15
C ASP A 266 2.88 -22.04 17.88
N CYS A 267 3.37 -22.20 16.65
CA CYS A 267 4.70 -21.76 16.24
C CYS A 267 4.82 -20.23 16.14
N LEU A 268 3.70 -19.53 15.96
CA LEU A 268 3.62 -18.07 15.96
C LEU A 268 3.46 -17.46 17.35
N ARG A 269 3.42 -18.26 18.41
CA ARG A 269 3.16 -17.75 19.75
C ARG A 269 4.26 -18.10 20.73
N LYS A 270 4.58 -17.15 21.60
CA LYS A 270 5.38 -17.38 22.80
C LYS A 270 4.70 -16.68 23.96
N GLU A 271 4.41 -17.42 25.03
CA GLU A 271 3.78 -16.88 26.23
C GLU A 271 2.44 -16.15 25.95
N GLY A 272 1.71 -16.59 24.92
CA GLY A 272 0.44 -15.99 24.50
C GLY A 272 0.56 -14.85 23.49
N GLU A 273 1.74 -14.26 23.32
CA GLU A 273 1.98 -13.15 22.38
C GLU A 273 2.27 -13.65 20.97
N LEU A 274 1.82 -12.89 19.97
CA LEU A 274 2.08 -13.15 18.56
C LEU A 274 3.51 -12.71 18.20
N LEU A 275 4.31 -13.63 17.68
CA LEU A 275 5.67 -13.36 17.20
C LEU A 275 5.65 -12.75 15.78
N PRO A 276 6.60 -11.86 15.46
CA PRO A 276 6.80 -11.44 14.07
C PRO A 276 7.29 -12.62 13.22
N CYS A 277 7.21 -12.49 11.90
CA CYS A 277 7.77 -13.50 10.99
C CYS A 277 9.24 -13.76 11.34
N GLN A 278 9.56 -15.00 11.74
CA GLN A 278 10.89 -15.35 12.23
C GLN A 278 11.95 -15.32 11.11
N LEU A 279 11.51 -15.41 9.85
CA LEU A 279 12.37 -15.33 8.66
C LEU A 279 12.61 -13.89 8.20
N CYS A 280 11.58 -13.04 8.22
CA CYS A 280 11.70 -11.65 7.76
C CYS A 280 12.20 -10.67 8.83
N TRP A 281 11.89 -10.92 10.10
CA TRP A 281 12.17 -9.99 11.21
C TRP A 281 13.66 -9.66 11.38
N PRO A 282 14.61 -10.62 11.30
CA PRO A 282 16.03 -10.30 11.45
C PRO A 282 16.52 -9.25 10.45
N ASN A 283 16.12 -9.40 9.18
CA ASN A 283 16.50 -8.46 8.11
C ASN A 283 15.82 -7.10 8.29
N LEU A 284 14.52 -7.09 8.60
CA LEU A 284 13.78 -5.85 8.86
C LEU A 284 14.38 -5.08 10.05
N LYS A 285 14.69 -5.77 11.15
CA LYS A 285 15.30 -5.19 12.35
C LYS A 285 16.69 -4.59 12.05
N LYS A 286 17.48 -5.27 11.21
CA LYS A 286 18.79 -4.78 10.77
C LYS A 286 18.65 -3.47 9.99
N GLU A 287 17.74 -3.40 9.02
CA GLU A 287 17.53 -2.17 8.24
C GLU A 287 16.94 -1.04 9.09
N ILE A 288 16.00 -1.31 10.01
CA ILE A 288 15.50 -0.33 10.98
C ILE A 288 16.66 0.25 11.80
N SER A 289 17.56 -0.61 12.31
CA SER A 289 18.70 -0.19 13.13
C SER A 289 19.67 0.70 12.35
N LYS A 290 19.94 0.36 11.09
CA LYS A 290 20.79 1.13 10.16
C LYS A 290 20.19 2.50 9.86
N LEU A 291 18.89 2.54 9.53
CA LEU A 291 18.19 3.79 9.24
C LEU A 291 18.14 4.71 10.46
N THR A 292 17.84 4.16 11.64
CA THR A 292 17.80 4.89 12.91
C THR A 292 19.17 5.46 13.27
N SER A 293 20.24 4.67 13.13
CA SER A 293 21.62 5.13 13.36
C SER A 293 22.01 6.26 12.41
N SER A 294 21.65 6.13 11.12
CA SER A 294 21.89 7.18 10.13
C SER A 294 21.11 8.47 10.42
N TRP A 295 19.85 8.34 10.84
CA TRP A 295 19.00 9.46 11.23
C TRP A 295 19.54 10.20 12.45
N ASN A 296 19.85 9.47 13.53
CA ASN A 296 20.40 10.04 14.76
C ASN A 296 21.74 10.72 14.52
N LYS A 297 22.61 10.16 13.68
CA LYS A 297 23.86 10.81 13.27
C LYS A 297 23.58 12.16 12.57
N GLY A 298 22.58 12.21 11.69
CA GLY A 298 22.18 13.44 11.00
C GLY A 298 21.61 14.51 11.94
N LEU A 299 20.83 14.10 12.95
CA LEU A 299 20.23 15.01 13.92
C LEU A 299 21.22 15.54 14.97
N LEU A 300 22.07 14.66 15.50
CA LEU A 300 22.91 14.95 16.68
C LEU A 300 24.29 15.49 16.33
N THR A 301 24.70 15.40 15.06
CA THR A 301 25.97 15.99 14.61
C THR A 301 25.70 17.40 14.10
N PRO A 302 26.37 18.45 14.63
CA PRO A 302 26.24 19.80 14.11
C PRO A 302 26.56 19.81 12.61
N GLN A 303 25.57 20.14 11.77
CA GLN A 303 25.82 20.28 10.35
C GLN A 303 26.68 21.53 10.12
N LYS A 304 27.86 21.35 9.50
CA LYS A 304 28.53 22.46 8.82
C LYS A 304 27.60 22.90 7.68
N SER A 305 27.22 24.17 7.68
CA SER A 305 26.39 24.80 6.66
C SER A 305 26.93 24.51 5.26
N GLN A 306 26.36 23.51 4.58
CA GLN A 306 26.52 23.34 3.14
C GLN A 306 25.33 24.00 2.47
N ALA A 307 25.61 25.06 1.70
CA ALA A 307 24.65 25.68 0.82
C ALA A 307 24.10 24.60 -0.14
N SER A 308 22.77 24.42 -0.13
CA SER A 308 22.09 23.53 -1.07
C SER A 308 22.09 24.18 -2.46
N PRO A 309 22.43 23.46 -3.55
CA PRO A 309 22.17 23.95 -4.90
C PRO A 309 20.66 24.07 -5.10
N GLY A 310 20.24 25.20 -5.67
CA GLY A 310 18.84 25.52 -5.93
C GLY A 310 18.11 24.39 -6.67
N ALA A 311 16.89 24.12 -6.22
CA ALA A 311 15.95 23.27 -6.95
C ALA A 311 15.71 23.91 -8.33
N SER A 312 16.15 23.24 -9.38
CA SER A 312 15.85 23.62 -10.76
C SER A 312 14.38 23.37 -11.08
N GLU A 313 13.79 24.37 -11.72
CA GLU A 313 12.42 24.44 -12.19
C GLU A 313 12.07 23.25 -13.09
N SER A 314 10.88 22.69 -12.86
CA SER A 314 10.28 21.73 -13.78
C SER A 314 9.85 22.44 -15.06
N SER A 315 10.49 22.12 -16.18
CA SER A 315 10.01 22.50 -17.50
C SER A 315 8.66 21.85 -17.77
N GLY A 316 7.69 22.68 -18.17
CA GLY A 316 6.43 22.23 -18.73
C GLY A 316 6.68 21.68 -20.13
N ASN A 317 6.25 20.45 -20.37
CA ASN A 317 5.90 20.01 -21.72
C ASN A 317 4.38 19.92 -21.80
N THR A 318 3.81 20.88 -22.53
CA THR A 318 2.57 20.70 -23.26
C THR A 318 2.86 19.73 -24.40
N ASP A 319 2.16 18.59 -24.44
CA ASP A 319 1.71 17.94 -25.67
C ASP A 319 0.66 16.91 -25.29
N LEU A 320 -0.58 17.20 -25.68
CA LEU A 320 -1.69 16.25 -25.71
C LEU A 320 -1.85 15.83 -27.18
N PRO A 321 -1.73 14.54 -27.51
CA PRO A 321 -2.46 13.99 -28.63
C PRO A 321 -3.94 13.83 -28.20
N ASP A 322 -4.80 14.34 -29.07
CA ASP A 322 -6.21 14.01 -29.16
C ASP A 322 -6.34 12.55 -29.60
N ASP A 323 -6.69 11.66 -28.66
CA ASP A 323 -6.96 10.27 -28.95
C ASP A 323 -8.47 10.07 -28.90
N GLY A 324 -9.07 9.85 -30.07
CA GLY A 324 -10.47 9.54 -30.25
C GLY A 324 -10.93 8.37 -29.35
N ILE A 325 -12.20 8.44 -28.95
CA ILE A 325 -12.88 7.44 -28.11
C ILE A 325 -12.85 6.09 -28.86
N PRO A 326 -12.16 5.05 -28.34
CA PRO A 326 -12.22 3.71 -28.93
C PRO A 326 -13.61 3.10 -28.74
N GLU A 327 -14.06 2.31 -29.72
CA GLU A 327 -15.27 1.50 -29.59
C GLU A 327 -15.17 0.56 -28.38
N ILE A 328 -16.01 0.84 -27.38
CA ILE A 328 -16.21 -0.02 -26.22
C ILE A 328 -16.99 -1.25 -26.72
N PRO A 329 -16.56 -2.48 -26.40
CA PRO A 329 -17.35 -3.68 -26.74
C PRO A 329 -18.77 -3.55 -26.18
N SER A 330 -19.77 -4.04 -26.90
CA SER A 330 -21.20 -3.84 -26.60
C SER A 330 -21.63 -4.46 -25.26
N ARG A 331 -21.30 -3.82 -24.13
CA ARG A 331 -21.73 -4.21 -22.79
C ARG A 331 -22.04 -2.93 -22.01
N ASN A 332 -23.28 -2.82 -21.52
CA ASN A 332 -23.82 -1.61 -20.88
C ASN A 332 -23.66 -1.66 -19.35
N SER A 333 -23.75 -0.51 -18.67
CA SER A 333 -23.61 -0.42 -17.19
C SER A 333 -24.61 -1.30 -16.43
N GLU A 334 -25.77 -1.59 -17.03
CA GLU A 334 -26.82 -2.46 -16.47
C GLU A 334 -26.33 -3.91 -16.28
N TYR A 335 -25.46 -4.43 -17.14
CA TYR A 335 -24.85 -5.74 -16.94
C TYR A 335 -23.96 -5.77 -15.68
N TYR A 336 -23.19 -4.71 -15.43
CA TYR A 336 -22.21 -4.67 -14.34
C TYR A 336 -22.80 -4.39 -12.95
N THR A 337 -24.07 -3.97 -12.90
CA THR A 337 -24.90 -3.83 -11.69
C THR A 337 -25.77 -5.06 -11.40
N SER A 338 -25.84 -6.03 -12.32
CA SER A 338 -26.73 -7.19 -12.22
C SER A 338 -26.17 -8.34 -11.38
N GLN A 339 -27.07 -9.18 -10.85
CA GLN A 339 -26.73 -10.41 -10.10
C GLN A 339 -26.08 -11.48 -10.98
N SER A 340 -26.27 -11.43 -12.31
CA SER A 340 -25.72 -12.42 -13.23
C SER A 340 -24.20 -12.34 -13.28
N LEU A 341 -23.59 -11.16 -13.34
CA LEU A 341 -22.13 -11.04 -13.32
C LEU A 341 -21.51 -11.55 -12.00
N ALA A 342 -22.14 -11.27 -10.86
CA ALA A 342 -21.67 -11.80 -9.58
C ALA A 342 -21.69 -13.34 -9.58
N THR A 343 -22.63 -13.93 -10.31
CA THR A 343 -22.74 -15.37 -10.52
C THR A 343 -21.67 -15.85 -11.51
N ASP A 344 -21.49 -15.20 -12.65
CA ASP A 344 -20.48 -15.56 -13.66
C ASP A 344 -19.05 -15.49 -13.13
N LEU A 345 -18.70 -14.42 -12.40
CA LEU A 345 -17.39 -14.28 -11.76
C LEU A 345 -17.17 -15.39 -10.73
N LYS A 346 -18.20 -15.69 -9.93
CA LYS A 346 -18.13 -16.74 -8.93
C LYS A 346 -17.99 -18.12 -9.56
N GLU A 347 -18.77 -18.43 -10.60
CA GLU A 347 -18.66 -19.68 -11.36
C GLU A 347 -17.27 -19.84 -11.98
N THR A 348 -16.72 -18.76 -12.52
CA THR A 348 -15.35 -18.77 -13.05
C THR A 348 -14.32 -19.07 -11.96
N VAL A 349 -14.45 -18.43 -10.79
CA VAL A 349 -13.56 -18.69 -9.64
C VAL A 349 -13.74 -20.11 -9.09
N ASP A 350 -14.97 -20.59 -9.02
CA ASP A 350 -15.30 -21.95 -8.58
C ASP A 350 -14.72 -23.00 -9.55
N GLY A 351 -14.63 -22.69 -10.84
CA GLY A 351 -14.00 -23.51 -11.88
C GLY A 351 -12.46 -23.55 -11.85
N ILE A 352 -11.79 -22.67 -11.10
CA ILE A 352 -10.31 -22.72 -10.97
C ILE A 352 -9.90 -24.05 -10.29
N HIS A 353 -8.92 -24.77 -10.84
CA HIS A 353 -8.34 -25.91 -10.12
C HIS A 353 -7.57 -25.38 -8.92
N SER A 354 -7.85 -25.86 -7.69
CA SER A 354 -7.22 -25.31 -6.49
C SER A 354 -5.68 -25.49 -6.58
N PRO A 355 -4.91 -24.39 -6.62
CA PRO A 355 -3.45 -24.47 -6.79
C PRO A 355 -2.76 -25.10 -5.58
N THR A 356 -3.46 -25.23 -4.45
CA THR A 356 -2.99 -25.91 -3.23
C THR A 356 -3.00 -27.44 -3.37
N THR A 357 -3.78 -28.00 -4.30
CA THR A 357 -4.01 -29.46 -4.42
C THR A 357 -2.82 -30.22 -5.02
N VAL A 358 -1.80 -29.53 -5.54
CA VAL A 358 -0.63 -30.19 -6.15
C VAL A 358 0.47 -30.53 -5.14
N LEU A 359 0.38 -30.09 -3.87
CA LEU A 359 1.54 -30.18 -2.95
C LEU A 359 1.32 -30.94 -1.64
N TYR A 360 0.14 -31.52 -1.40
CA TYR A 360 -0.10 -32.35 -0.22
C TYR A 360 -0.67 -33.72 -0.60
N PRO A 361 0.16 -34.78 -0.75
CA PRO A 361 -0.36 -36.13 -0.67
C PRO A 361 -0.99 -36.29 0.72
N SER A 362 -2.28 -36.62 0.75
CA SER A 362 -2.97 -36.95 1.98
C SER A 362 -2.14 -37.97 2.77
N ALA A 363 -2.21 -37.92 4.11
CA ALA A 363 -1.54 -38.90 4.96
C ALA A 363 -1.97 -40.37 4.68
N GLU A 364 -3.00 -40.57 3.84
CA GLU A 364 -3.41 -41.87 3.29
C GLU A 364 -2.57 -42.29 2.07
N ALA A 365 -2.14 -41.37 1.21
CA ALA A 365 -1.28 -41.68 0.06
C ALA A 365 0.11 -42.21 0.51
N ARG A 366 0.69 -41.62 1.57
CA ARG A 366 1.97 -42.08 2.16
C ARG A 366 1.88 -43.46 2.84
N ARG A 367 0.69 -43.86 3.30
CA ARG A 367 0.46 -45.20 3.87
C ARG A 367 0.34 -46.27 2.79
N ASN A 368 -0.18 -45.93 1.61
CA ASN A 368 -0.32 -46.89 0.52
C ASN A 368 1.00 -47.09 -0.25
N GLU A 369 1.89 -46.09 -0.32
CA GLU A 369 3.22 -46.26 -0.92
C GLU A 369 4.17 -47.11 -0.06
N THR A 370 4.06 -47.03 1.28
CA THR A 370 4.86 -47.87 2.18
C THR A 370 4.41 -49.33 2.19
N VAL A 371 3.12 -49.60 1.96
CA VAL A 371 2.60 -50.98 1.85
C VAL A 371 2.96 -51.62 0.50
N ASN A 372 2.98 -50.85 -0.60
CA ASN A 372 3.29 -51.39 -1.93
C ASN A 372 4.79 -51.58 -2.21
N ASN A 373 5.69 -50.92 -1.46
CA ASN A 373 7.14 -51.16 -1.53
C ASN A 373 7.62 -52.25 -0.54
N SER A 374 6.70 -52.95 0.11
CA SER A 374 6.99 -54.04 1.07
C SER A 374 6.53 -55.41 0.59
N GLN A 375 6.24 -55.58 -0.71
CA GLN A 375 5.91 -56.89 -1.32
C GLN A 375 6.98 -57.33 -2.31
#